data_AF-M8D151-F1
#
_entry.id   AF-M8D151-F1
#
_cell.length_a   1.000
_cell.length_b   1.000
_cell.length_c   1.000
_cell.angle_alpha   90.00
_cell.angle_beta   90.00
_cell.angle_gamma   90.00
#
_symmetry.space_group_name_H-M   'P 1'
#
loop_
_entity.id
_entity.type
_entity.pdbx_description
1 polymer ?
#
loop_
_entity_poly.entity_id
_entity_poly.type
_entity_poly.pdbx_seq_one_letter_code
_entity_poly.pdbx_strand_id
1 'polypeptide(L)'
;MSNIKLSIDKVVIEYKDVHWKFFNPFKRNICYYYGITESIGKADWGFKYHLHIELSHEAYLHISYQPYHEPKSLKHSLRIETHPNYLPEFKHLFRYALSERKFVMVCSL
;
A
#
# COMPACT_ATOMS: atom_id res chain seq x y z
N MET A 1 -19.04 6.57 -33.70
CA MET A 1 -18.10 6.66 -32.56
C MET A 1 -18.43 5.50 -31.63
N SER A 2 -17.49 4.58 -31.41
CA SER A 2 -17.69 3.50 -30.45
C SER A 2 -17.80 4.09 -29.05
N ASN A 3 -18.79 3.62 -28.28
CA ASN A 3 -18.93 3.94 -26.85
C ASN A 3 -17.75 3.30 -26.12
N ILE A 4 -16.64 4.02 -25.98
CA ILE A 4 -15.50 3.59 -25.18
C ILE A 4 -15.91 3.74 -23.71
N LYS A 5 -16.15 2.61 -23.04
CA LYS A 5 -16.39 2.57 -21.60
C LYS A 5 -15.02 2.69 -20.90
N LEU A 6 -14.75 3.86 -20.33
CA LEU A 6 -13.56 4.10 -19.51
C LEU A 6 -13.82 3.54 -18.10
N SER A 7 -12.90 2.72 -17.58
CA SER A 7 -12.94 2.21 -16.22
C SER A 7 -11.59 2.38 -15.54
N ILE A 8 -11.60 2.71 -14.24
CA ILE A 8 -10.39 2.80 -13.43
C ILE A 8 -10.20 1.44 -12.76
N ASP A 9 -9.12 0.75 -13.13
CA ASP A 9 -8.78 -0.56 -12.58
C ASP A 9 -8.24 -0.47 -11.15
N LYS A 10 -7.44 0.57 -10.85
CA LYS A 10 -6.84 0.74 -9.53
C LYS A 10 -6.41 2.16 -9.22
N VAL A 11 -6.32 2.45 -7.93
CA VAL A 11 -5.71 3.65 -7.36
C VAL A 11 -4.45 3.23 -6.63
N VAL A 12 -3.39 4.00 -6.84
CA VAL A 12 -2.08 3.79 -6.21
C VAL A 12 -1.67 5.07 -5.50
N ILE A 13 -1.42 4.97 -4.20
CA ILE A 13 -0.87 6.05 -3.38
C ILE A 13 0.57 5.67 -3.05
N GLU A 14 1.51 6.55 -3.39
CA GLU A 14 2.93 6.32 -3.16
C GLU A 14 3.52 7.42 -2.29
N TYR A 15 4.20 7.01 -1.22
CA TYR A 15 4.89 7.88 -0.30
C TYR A 15 6.40 7.63 -0.41
N LYS A 16 7.16 8.70 -0.65
CA LYS A 16 8.62 8.66 -0.71
C LYS A 16 9.22 8.89 0.67
N ASP A 17 10.47 8.45 0.82
CA ASP A 17 11.29 8.67 2.02
C ASP A 17 10.68 8.17 3.35
N VAL A 18 9.85 7.13 3.28
CA VAL A 18 9.25 6.52 4.47
C VAL A 18 10.32 5.74 5.23
N HIS A 19 10.54 6.13 6.47
CA HIS A 19 11.58 5.53 7.30
C HIS A 19 11.15 4.14 7.82
N TRP A 20 12.06 3.17 7.83
CA TRP A 20 11.79 1.80 8.28
C TRP A 20 11.30 1.70 9.74
N LYS A 21 11.74 2.61 10.63
CA LYS A 21 11.21 2.70 12.01
C LYS A 21 9.72 3.06 12.09
N PHE A 22 9.17 3.70 11.05
CA PHE A 22 7.72 3.86 10.93
C PHE A 22 7.10 2.61 10.31
N PHE A 23 7.67 2.14 9.18
CA PHE A 23 7.08 1.02 8.43
C PHE A 23 7.00 -0.27 9.24
N ASN A 24 8.03 -0.61 10.03
CA ASN A 24 8.08 -1.88 10.75
C ASN A 24 6.95 -2.03 11.79
N PRO A 25 6.72 -1.06 12.71
CA PRO A 25 5.54 -1.10 13.59
C PRO A 25 4.21 -1.07 12.82
N PHE A 26 4.10 -0.23 11.79
CA PHE A 26 2.89 -0.13 10.96
C PHE A 26 2.52 -1.48 10.32
N LYS A 27 3.47 -2.12 9.64
CA LYS A 27 3.34 -3.47 9.07
C LYS A 27 2.92 -4.48 10.14
N ARG A 28 3.60 -4.50 11.29
CA ARG A 28 3.30 -5.46 12.36
C ARG A 28 1.87 -5.32 12.86
N ASN A 29 1.39 -4.09 13.04
CA ASN A 29 0.03 -3.83 13.50
C ASN A 29 -1.02 -4.27 12.46
N ILE A 30 -0.76 -4.04 11.18
CA ILE A 30 -1.63 -4.51 10.09
C ILE A 30 -1.68 -6.03 10.05
N CYS A 31 -0.52 -6.70 10.08
CA CYS A 31 -0.44 -8.16 10.11
C CYS A 31 -1.22 -8.74 11.30
N TYR A 32 -1.07 -8.15 12.48
CA TYR A 32 -1.81 -8.58 13.68
C TYR A 32 -3.33 -8.37 13.53
N TYR A 33 -3.76 -7.21 13.04
CA TYR A 33 -5.17 -6.86 12.92
C TYR A 33 -5.92 -7.77 11.93
N TYR A 34 -5.32 -8.09 10.79
CA TYR A 34 -5.94 -8.94 9.77
C TYR A 34 -5.58 -10.43 9.88
N GLY A 35 -4.70 -10.81 10.82
CA GLY A 35 -4.21 -12.18 10.92
C GLY A 35 -3.42 -12.65 9.70
N ILE A 36 -2.75 -11.73 8.99
CA ILE A 36 -1.96 -12.04 7.80
C ILE A 36 -0.46 -12.08 8.12
N THR A 37 0.28 -12.86 7.32
CA THR A 37 1.75 -12.89 7.36
C THR A 37 2.31 -12.04 6.24
N GLU A 38 3.40 -11.33 6.52
CA GLU A 38 4.13 -10.60 5.48
C GLU A 38 4.79 -11.54 4.47
N SER A 39 4.77 -11.14 3.20
CA SER A 39 5.57 -11.79 2.18
C SER A 39 6.81 -10.93 1.89
N ILE A 40 7.97 -11.59 1.89
CA ILE A 40 9.20 -10.97 1.41
C ILE A 40 9.28 -11.26 -0.09
N GLY A 41 9.10 -10.21 -0.88
CA GLY A 41 9.06 -10.28 -2.34
C GLY A 41 10.39 -10.76 -2.94
N LYS A 42 10.25 -11.51 -4.03
CA LYS A 42 11.36 -11.84 -4.92
C LYS A 42 11.66 -10.65 -5.83
N ALA A 43 12.81 -10.67 -6.51
CA ALA A 43 13.27 -9.54 -7.34
C ALA A 43 12.25 -9.11 -8.42
N ASP A 44 11.53 -10.07 -8.98
CA ASP A 44 10.48 -9.92 -9.98
C ASP A 44 9.20 -9.25 -9.47
N TRP A 45 9.01 -9.12 -8.15
CA TRP A 45 7.82 -8.49 -7.56
C TRP A 45 7.96 -6.96 -7.41
N GLY A 46 9.10 -6.40 -7.81
CA GLY A 46 9.37 -4.96 -7.80
C GLY A 46 9.64 -4.36 -6.41
N PHE A 47 9.08 -4.90 -5.34
CA PHE A 47 9.35 -4.52 -3.94
C PHE A 47 9.78 -5.71 -3.08
N LYS A 48 10.50 -5.41 -2.00
CA LYS A 48 11.02 -6.39 -1.05
C LYS A 48 9.98 -6.80 -0.01
N TYR A 49 9.11 -5.91 0.44
CA TYR A 49 8.05 -6.24 1.39
C TYR A 49 6.69 -6.05 0.74
N HIS A 50 5.83 -7.05 0.85
CA HIS A 50 4.46 -7.01 0.34
C HIS A 50 3.48 -7.59 1.35
N LEU A 51 2.42 -6.84 1.61
CA LEU A 51 1.23 -7.30 2.30
C LEU A 51 0.08 -7.34 1.30
N HIS A 52 -0.63 -8.46 1.27
CA HIS A 52 -1.87 -8.63 0.53
C HIS A 52 -2.99 -8.85 1.54
N ILE A 53 -3.98 -7.96 1.54
CA ILE A 53 -5.16 -8.02 2.41
C ILE A 53 -6.36 -8.18 1.50
N GLU A 54 -7.16 -9.22 1.72
CA GLU A 54 -8.40 -9.49 0.99
C GLU A 54 -9.53 -9.55 2.01
N LEU A 55 -10.55 -8.69 1.87
CA LEU A 55 -11.74 -8.69 2.74
C LEU A 55 -12.89 -9.49 2.15
N SER A 56 -12.98 -9.51 0.82
CA SER A 56 -13.92 -10.29 0.01
C SER A 56 -13.30 -10.54 -1.36
N HIS A 57 -13.97 -11.34 -2.19
CA HIS A 57 -13.44 -11.85 -3.47
C HIS A 57 -12.94 -10.77 -4.45
N GLU A 58 -13.34 -9.52 -4.27
CA GLU A 58 -12.91 -8.39 -5.09
C GLU A 58 -12.24 -7.26 -4.29
N ALA A 59 -12.49 -7.19 -2.98
CA ALA A 59 -12.01 -6.10 -2.11
C ALA A 59 -10.60 -6.41 -1.59
N TYR A 60 -9.59 -5.88 -2.29
CA TYR A 60 -8.18 -6.07 -1.96
C TYR A 60 -7.47 -4.77 -1.57
N LEU A 61 -6.42 -4.90 -0.76
CA LEU A 61 -5.43 -3.85 -0.50
C LEU A 61 -4.03 -4.44 -0.55
N HIS A 62 -3.19 -3.86 -1.39
CA HIS A 62 -1.76 -4.14 -1.44
C HIS A 62 -0.98 -3.05 -0.71
N ILE A 63 -0.04 -3.45 0.14
CA ILE A 63 0.93 -2.54 0.75
C ILE A 63 2.33 -3.04 0.42
N SER A 64 3.10 -2.26 -0.31
CA SER A 64 4.45 -2.61 -0.75
C SER A 64 5.47 -1.60 -0.23
N TYR A 65 6.62 -2.07 0.25
CA TYR A 65 7.69 -1.20 0.78
C TYR A 65 9.06 -1.65 0.30
N GLN A 66 9.93 -0.66 0.01
CA GLN A 66 11.28 -0.86 -0.49
C GLN A 66 11.32 -1.53 -1.87
N PRO A 67 11.40 -0.75 -2.96
CA PRO A 67 11.68 -1.28 -4.28
C PRO A 67 12.94 -2.15 -4.26
N TYR A 68 12.90 -3.29 -4.96
CA TYR A 68 13.93 -4.32 -4.85
C TYR A 68 15.30 -3.85 -5.37
N HIS A 69 15.29 -2.99 -6.39
CA HIS A 69 16.50 -2.45 -7.02
C HIS A 69 17.01 -1.16 -6.38
N GLU A 70 16.34 -0.64 -5.33
CA GLU A 70 16.85 0.54 -4.62
C GLU A 70 18.06 0.16 -3.74
N PRO A 71 19.10 1.02 -3.65
CA PRO A 71 20.20 0.85 -2.72
C PRO A 71 19.73 0.69 -1.27
N LYS A 72 20.52 0.02 -0.43
CA LYS A 72 20.21 -0.08 1.00
C LYS A 72 20.10 1.32 1.62
N SER A 73 18.94 1.64 2.17
CA SER A 73 18.63 2.89 2.85
C SER A 73 17.77 2.61 4.09
N LEU A 74 17.68 3.59 5.00
CA LEU A 74 16.71 3.55 6.09
C LEU A 74 15.34 4.09 5.66
N LYS A 75 15.26 4.71 4.49
CA LYS A 75 14.08 5.34 3.94
C LYS A 75 13.82 4.83 2.53
N HIS A 76 12.58 4.45 2.24
CA HIS A 76 12.18 3.89 0.96
C HIS A 76 10.78 4.33 0.55
N SER A 77 10.42 3.98 -0.68
CA SER A 77 9.05 4.12 -1.18
C SER A 77 8.10 3.14 -0.48
N LEU A 78 6.98 3.65 0.02
CA LEU A 78 5.81 2.90 0.48
C LEU A 78 4.67 3.10 -0.51
N ARG A 79 4.11 2.02 -1.03
CA ARG A 79 2.97 2.03 -1.95
C ARG A 79 1.76 1.38 -1.29
N ILE A 80 0.60 1.98 -1.47
CA ILE A 80 -0.70 1.42 -1.12
C ILE A 80 -1.54 1.38 -2.39
N GLU A 81 -2.07 0.21 -2.73
CA GLU A 81 -2.81 -0.02 -3.97
C GLU A 81 -4.13 -0.77 -3.68
N THR A 82 -5.22 -0.32 -4.31
CA THR A 82 -6.54 -0.97 -4.24
C THR A 82 -7.40 -0.55 -5.43
N HIS A 83 -8.47 -1.28 -5.73
CA HIS A 83 -9.48 -0.81 -6.66
C HIS A 83 -10.33 0.31 -6.02
N PRO A 84 -10.63 1.41 -6.73
CA PRO A 84 -11.24 2.61 -6.14
C PRO A 84 -12.57 2.36 -5.40
N ASN A 85 -13.35 1.38 -5.82
CA ASN A 85 -14.61 1.03 -5.15
C ASN A 85 -14.42 0.52 -3.70
N TYR A 86 -13.25 -0.02 -3.35
CA TYR A 86 -12.99 -0.61 -2.03
C TYR A 86 -12.18 0.30 -1.11
N LEU A 87 -11.74 1.48 -1.59
CA LEU A 87 -11.11 2.53 -0.76
C LEU A 87 -11.86 2.81 0.56
N PRO A 88 -13.21 2.91 0.58
CA PRO A 88 -13.97 3.15 1.80
C PRO A 88 -13.82 2.04 2.86
N GLU A 89 -13.64 0.78 2.44
CA GLU A 89 -13.49 -0.37 3.35
C GLU A 89 -12.18 -0.29 4.15
N PHE A 90 -11.13 0.26 3.51
CA PHE A 90 -9.81 0.43 4.12
C PHE A 90 -9.62 1.79 4.81
N LYS A 91 -10.67 2.61 4.95
CA LYS A 91 -10.58 3.96 5.55
C LYS A 91 -9.95 3.97 6.95
N HIS A 92 -10.17 2.92 7.73
CA HIS A 92 -9.61 2.80 9.08
C HIS A 92 -8.07 2.69 9.06
N LEU A 93 -7.49 2.00 8.07
CA LEU A 93 -6.03 1.94 7.87
C LEU A 93 -5.45 3.29 7.49
N PHE A 94 -6.10 4.01 6.58
CA PHE A 94 -5.67 5.35 6.19
C PHE A 94 -5.75 6.33 7.37
N ARG A 95 -6.78 6.23 8.22
CA ARG A 95 -6.86 7.02 9.45
C ARG A 95 -5.69 6.75 10.40
N TYR A 96 -5.30 5.49 10.57
CA TYR A 96 -4.15 5.11 11.39
C TYR A 96 -2.83 5.67 10.83
N ALA A 97 -2.63 5.61 9.51
CA ALA A 97 -1.46 6.20 8.87
C ALA A 97 -1.44 7.75 8.99
N LEU A 98 -2.59 8.40 8.84
CA LEU A 98 -2.73 9.86 8.90
C LEU A 98 -2.66 10.41 10.33
N SER A 99 -3.08 9.67 11.36
CA SER A 99 -3.01 10.10 12.76
C SER A 99 -1.58 10.29 13.27
N GLU A 100 -0.61 9.61 12.65
CA GLU A 100 0.83 9.77 12.93
C GLU A 100 1.42 11.05 12.29
N ARG A 101 0.61 11.89 11.62
CA ARG A 101 1.01 13.15 10.92
C ARG A 101 2.19 13.00 9.95
N LYS A 102 2.44 11.80 9.41
CA LYS A 102 3.60 11.51 8.53
C LYS A 102 3.25 11.36 7.06
N PHE A 103 1.98 11.44 6.70
CA PHE A 103 1.51 11.21 5.34
C PHE A 103 0.65 12.38 4.89
N VAL A 104 1.12 13.11 3.88
CA VAL A 104 0.30 14.05 3.11
C VAL A 104 -0.17 13.28 1.88
N MET A 105 -1.47 13.04 1.81
CA MET A 105 -2.12 12.46 0.64
C MET A 105 -2.13 13.53 -0.47
N VAL A 106 -1.22 13.41 -1.44
CA VAL A 106 -1.26 14.20 -2.67
C VAL A 106 -1.96 13.35 -3.72
N CYS A 107 -3.24 13.60 -3.94
CA CYS A 107 -3.92 13.10 -5.12
C CYS A 107 -3.56 14.01 -6.29
N SER A 108 -2.74 13.53 -7.23
CA SER A 108 -2.59 14.17 -8.53
C SER A 108 -3.71 13.65 -9.44
N LEU A 109 -4.60 14.54 -9.88
CA LEU A 109 -5.58 14.29 -10.94
C LEU A 109 -4.91 14.39 -12.32
#